data_AF-A0A6M3IIV0-F1
#
_entry.id   AF-A0A6M3IIV0-F1
#
_cell.length_a   1.000
_cell.length_b   1.000
_cell.length_c   1.000
_cell.angle_alpha   90.00
_cell.angle_beta   90.00
_cell.angle_gamma   90.00
#
_symmetry.space_group_name_H-M   'P 1'
#
loop_
_entity.id
_entity.type
_entity.pdbx_description
1 polymer ?
#
loop_
_entity_poly.entity_id
_entity_poly.type
_entity_poly.pdbx_seq_one_letter_code
_entity_poly.pdbx_strand_id
1 'polypeptide(L)'
;MLEIKPLTQTDIDHISEHALEPIAGYPPCKDVPAHSYAAWVGDKLVGCGGVIPMWEGVGEGWLAVHRENSQHRELLTALCIRELLDNIIKSANLRRVQAVIRTDFAKAILLVETLGFKREGELVEFCPDKCNAYIYARII
;
A
#
# COMPACT_ATOMS: atom_id res chain seq x y z
N MET A 1 7.13 5.27 19.63
CA MET A 1 5.69 4.99 19.47
C MET A 1 5.39 4.93 17.99
N LEU A 2 4.43 4.11 17.52
CA LEU A 2 3.97 4.18 16.12
C LEU A 2 2.87 5.24 16.04
N GLU A 3 2.99 6.17 15.10
CA GLU A 3 2.01 7.22 14.85
C GLU A 3 1.53 7.15 13.40
N ILE A 4 0.24 7.33 13.18
CA ILE A 4 -0.36 7.40 11.84
C ILE A 4 -0.90 8.82 11.64
N LYS A 5 -0.49 9.47 10.56
CA LYS A 5 -0.85 10.85 10.24
C LYS A 5 -1.39 10.92 8.80
N PRO A 6 -2.23 11.91 8.46
CA PRO A 6 -2.57 12.18 7.07
C PRO A 6 -1.29 12.33 6.24
N LEU A 7 -1.28 11.73 5.05
CA LEU A 7 -0.12 11.78 4.15
C LEU A 7 0.07 13.21 3.62
N THR A 8 1.33 13.65 3.52
CA THR A 8 1.70 14.93 2.89
C THR A 8 2.52 14.70 1.61
N GLN A 9 2.67 15.73 0.78
CA GLN A 9 3.51 15.63 -0.41
C GLN A 9 4.97 15.35 -0.06
N THR A 10 5.48 15.95 1.01
CA THR A 10 6.85 15.72 1.48
C THR A 10 7.10 14.25 1.84
N ASP A 11 6.09 13.57 2.39
CA ASP A 11 6.19 12.14 2.73
C ASP A 11 6.25 11.27 1.48
N ILE A 12 5.50 11.65 0.44
CA ILE A 12 5.52 10.99 -0.88
C ILE A 12 6.89 11.14 -1.52
N ASP A 13 7.43 12.36 -1.55
CA ASP A 13 8.72 12.63 -2.16
C ASP A 13 9.82 11.83 -1.43
N HIS A 14 9.78 11.82 -0.10
CA HIS A 14 10.73 11.09 0.73
C HIS A 14 10.64 9.56 0.53
N ILE A 15 9.43 8.98 0.56
CA ILE A 15 9.26 7.53 0.43
C ILE A 15 9.62 7.06 -0.98
N SER A 16 9.39 7.87 -2.01
CA SER A 16 9.72 7.54 -3.40
C SER A 16 11.21 7.33 -3.62
N GLU A 17 12.06 8.06 -2.90
CA GLU A 17 13.52 7.93 -2.95
C GLU A 17 14.06 6.77 -2.09
N HIS A 18 13.27 6.31 -1.11
CA HIS A 18 13.71 5.39 -0.06
C HIS A 18 12.87 4.11 0.05
N ALA A 19 11.98 3.86 -0.91
CA ALA A 19 11.12 2.69 -0.91
C ALA A 19 11.92 1.38 -0.93
N LEU A 20 11.41 0.38 -0.21
CA LEU A 20 11.93 -0.98 -0.20
C LEU A 20 11.74 -1.66 -1.56
N GLU A 21 10.62 -1.38 -2.21
CA GLU A 21 10.34 -1.85 -3.57
C GLU A 21 11.00 -0.90 -4.58
N PRO A 22 11.86 -1.40 -5.49
CA PRO A 22 12.68 -0.56 -6.37
C PRO A 22 11.93 0.08 -7.55
N ILE A 23 10.66 0.46 -7.43
CA ILE A 23 9.84 0.84 -8.59
C ILE A 23 9.33 2.27 -8.53
N ALA A 24 9.65 2.97 -9.60
CA ALA A 24 9.10 4.25 -9.99
C ALA A 24 7.57 4.17 -10.16
N GLY A 25 6.83 5.03 -9.45
CA GLY A 25 5.40 5.26 -9.71
C GLY A 25 4.45 5.09 -8.52
N TYR A 26 4.93 5.17 -7.27
CA TYR A 26 4.07 5.22 -6.08
C TYR A 26 4.15 6.56 -5.35
N PRO A 27 3.00 7.18 -4.99
CA PRO A 27 1.65 6.78 -5.39
C PRO A 27 1.46 6.85 -6.91
N PRO A 28 0.51 6.08 -7.49
CA PRO A 28 0.22 6.12 -8.93
C PRO A 28 -0.36 7.47 -9.40
N CYS A 29 -0.55 8.41 -8.47
CA CYS A 29 -0.93 9.79 -8.72
C CYS A 29 0.15 10.75 -8.21
N LYS A 30 0.33 11.89 -8.88
CA LYS A 30 1.32 12.92 -8.52
C LYS A 30 0.93 13.72 -7.26
N ASP A 31 -0.35 13.71 -6.92
CA ASP A 31 -0.92 14.39 -5.77
C ASP A 31 -1.24 13.38 -4.66
N VAL A 32 -1.28 13.84 -3.40
CA VAL A 32 -1.71 13.01 -2.26
C VAL A 32 -3.15 12.51 -2.49
N PRO A 33 -3.37 11.19 -2.68
CA PRO A 33 -4.72 10.70 -2.86
C PRO A 33 -5.52 10.81 -1.56
N ALA A 34 -6.83 11.02 -1.69
CA ALA A 34 -7.74 10.93 -0.55
C ALA A 34 -7.58 9.57 0.17
N HIS A 35 -7.84 9.53 1.47
CA HIS A 35 -7.69 8.33 2.30
C HIS A 35 -6.26 7.73 2.30
N SER A 36 -5.25 8.59 2.30
CA SER A 36 -3.83 8.20 2.39
C SER A 36 -3.19 8.68 3.68
N TYR A 37 -2.31 7.85 4.21
CA TYR A 37 -1.71 8.05 5.52
C TYR A 37 -0.22 7.69 5.50
N ALA A 38 0.53 8.37 6.36
CA ALA A 38 1.92 8.11 6.66
C ALA A 38 2.05 7.48 8.05
N ALA A 39 2.85 6.43 8.15
CA ALA A 39 3.21 5.79 9.40
C ALA A 39 4.61 6.24 9.85
N TRP A 40 4.74 6.61 11.11
CA TRP A 40 5.94 7.18 11.72
C TRP A 40 6.34 6.42 12.98
N VAL A 41 7.64 6.23 13.21
CA VAL A 41 8.18 5.73 14.47
C VAL A 41 9.18 6.73 15.02
N GLY A 42 8.73 7.54 15.98
CA GLY A 42 9.44 8.76 16.35
C GLY A 42 9.51 9.69 15.14
N ASP A 43 10.70 10.16 14.79
CA ASP A 43 10.91 11.07 13.65
C ASP A 43 11.21 10.34 12.33
N LYS A 44 11.03 9.01 12.29
CA LYS A 44 11.32 8.20 11.09
C LYS A 44 10.04 7.80 10.37
N LEU A 45 9.94 8.17 9.09
CA LEU A 45 8.91 7.66 8.20
C LEU A 45 9.16 6.16 7.95
N VAL A 46 8.19 5.32 8.25
CA VAL A 46 8.31 3.86 8.08
C VAL A 46 7.55 3.33 6.87
N GLY A 47 6.56 4.07 6.39
CA GLY A 47 5.82 3.76 5.18
C GLY A 47 4.62 4.67 4.98
N CYS A 48 4.08 4.64 3.76
CA CYS A 48 2.93 5.40 3.31
C CYS A 48 1.96 4.45 2.61
N GLY A 49 0.66 4.71 2.69
CA GLY A 49 -0.32 3.91 1.95
C GLY A 49 -1.72 4.45 2.09
N GLY A 50 -2.64 3.84 1.35
CA GLY A 50 -4.04 4.28 1.33
C GLY A 50 -4.86 3.51 0.32
N VAL A 51 -6.05 4.03 0.04
CA VAL A 51 -6.92 3.52 -1.03
C VAL A 51 -7.35 4.67 -1.92
N ILE A 52 -7.10 4.54 -3.21
CA ILE A 52 -7.51 5.50 -4.24
C ILE A 52 -8.90 5.09 -4.71
N PRO A 53 -9.95 5.91 -4.51
CA PRO A 53 -11.26 5.61 -5.06
C PRO A 53 -11.23 5.58 -6.59
N MET A 54 -11.82 4.57 -7.20
CA MET A 54 -11.88 4.43 -8.67
C MET A 54 -13.28 4.78 -9.19
N TRP A 55 -14.28 4.03 -8.75
CA TRP A 55 -15.70 4.27 -9.03
C TRP A 55 -16.53 3.84 -7.81
N GLU A 56 -17.86 3.98 -7.87
CA GLU A 56 -18.73 3.78 -6.71
C GLU A 56 -18.50 2.42 -6.03
N GLY A 57 -18.08 2.50 -4.76
CA GLY A 57 -17.78 1.35 -3.90
C GLY A 57 -16.51 0.57 -4.27
N VAL A 58 -15.66 1.04 -5.18
CA VAL A 58 -14.42 0.35 -5.59
C VAL A 58 -13.21 1.27 -5.44
N GLY A 59 -12.16 0.75 -4.82
CA GLY A 59 -10.89 1.45 -4.67
C GLY A 59 -9.67 0.57 -4.95
N GLU A 60 -8.54 1.23 -5.18
CA GLU A 60 -7.23 0.60 -5.38
C GLU A 60 -6.32 0.89 -4.18
N GLY A 61 -5.96 -0.16 -3.46
CA GLY A 61 -5.04 -0.11 -2.34
C GLY A 61 -3.60 0.01 -2.81
N TRP A 62 -2.84 0.89 -2.18
CA TRP A 62 -1.42 1.07 -2.43
C TRP A 62 -0.65 1.17 -1.12
N LEU A 63 0.61 0.76 -1.15
CA LEU A 63 1.49 0.76 0.01
C LEU A 63 2.96 0.89 -0.44
N ALA A 64 3.69 1.81 0.18
CA ALA A 64 5.12 1.95 0.05
C ALA A 64 5.75 1.85 1.45
N VAL A 65 6.75 0.97 1.60
CA VAL A 65 7.45 0.76 2.87
C VAL A 65 8.88 1.27 2.74
N HIS A 66 9.37 1.98 3.75
CA HIS A 66 10.74 2.50 3.74
C HIS A 66 11.75 1.34 3.84
N ARG A 67 12.82 1.36 3.03
CA ARG A 67 13.82 0.27 2.93
C ARG A 67 14.49 -0.09 4.26
N GLU A 68 14.66 0.91 5.13
CA GLU A 68 15.30 0.74 6.45
C GLU A 68 14.34 0.18 7.52
N ASN A 69 13.04 0.01 7.22
CA ASN A 69 12.06 -0.54 8.15
C ASN A 69 12.14 -2.09 8.28
N SER A 70 13.23 -2.71 7.81
CA SER A 70 13.28 -4.12 7.47
C SER A 70 13.55 -5.08 8.63
N GLN A 71 13.71 -4.63 9.88
CA GLN A 71 14.32 -5.53 10.89
C GLN A 71 13.46 -6.01 12.06
N HIS A 72 12.45 -5.31 12.61
CA HIS A 72 11.82 -5.82 13.85
C HIS A 72 10.32 -5.53 14.09
N ARG A 73 9.54 -5.11 13.08
CA ARG A 73 8.15 -4.67 13.30
C ARG A 73 7.12 -5.11 12.25
N GLU A 74 7.44 -6.09 11.42
CA GLU A 74 6.56 -6.54 10.31
C GLU A 74 5.13 -6.89 10.77
N LEU A 75 4.99 -7.60 11.89
CA LEU A 75 3.66 -7.94 12.45
C LEU A 75 2.87 -6.70 12.90
N LEU A 76 3.52 -5.79 13.64
CA LEU A 76 2.88 -4.55 14.10
C LEU A 76 2.47 -3.68 12.91
N THR A 77 3.34 -3.57 11.91
CA THR A 77 3.07 -2.86 10.66
C THR A 77 1.87 -3.48 9.94
N ALA A 78 1.80 -4.81 9.81
CA ALA A 78 0.67 -5.49 9.19
C ALA A 78 -0.65 -5.27 9.93
N LEU A 79 -0.65 -5.27 11.27
CA LEU A 79 -1.83 -4.99 12.08
C LEU A 79 -2.33 -3.55 11.87
N CYS A 80 -1.43 -2.58 11.89
CA CYS A 80 -1.79 -1.17 11.68
C CYS A 80 -2.29 -0.90 10.26
N ILE A 81 -1.68 -1.54 9.25
CA ILE A 81 -2.18 -1.46 7.86
C ILE A 81 -3.60 -2.06 7.77
N ARG A 82 -3.87 -3.18 8.43
CA ARG A 82 -5.21 -3.78 8.45
C ARG A 82 -6.25 -2.83 9.03
N GLU A 83 -5.97 -2.26 10.20
CA GLU A 83 -6.88 -1.35 10.88
C GLU A 83 -7.15 -0.10 10.02
N LEU A 84 -6.09 0.47 9.43
CA LEU A 84 -6.20 1.60 8.54
C LEU A 84 -7.05 1.28 7.31
N LEU A 85 -6.78 0.16 6.65
CA LEU A 85 -7.53 -0.30 5.49
C LEU A 85 -9.02 -0.50 5.84
N ASP A 86 -9.32 -1.16 6.95
CA ASP A 86 -10.71 -1.40 7.40
C ASP A 86 -11.43 -0.08 7.71
N ASN A 87 -10.74 0.90 8.29
CA ASN A 87 -11.29 2.24 8.52
C ASN A 87 -11.57 2.98 7.20
N ILE A 88 -10.64 2.91 6.24
CA ILE A 88 -10.83 3.50 4.91
C ILE A 88 -12.04 2.87 4.22
N ILE A 89 -12.10 1.54 4.17
CA ILE A 89 -13.21 0.76 3.58
C ILE A 89 -14.56 1.23 4.13
N LYS A 90 -14.69 1.34 5.45
CA LYS A 90 -15.92 1.80 6.10
C LYS A 90 -16.23 3.25 5.76
N SER A 91 -15.24 4.14 5.88
CA SER A 91 -15.44 5.59 5.68
C SER A 91 -15.80 5.95 4.25
N ALA A 92 -15.24 5.24 3.27
CA ALA A 92 -15.48 5.44 1.84
C ALA A 92 -16.58 4.52 1.28
N ASN A 93 -17.28 3.77 2.13
CA ASN A 93 -18.35 2.82 1.76
C ASN A 93 -17.93 1.87 0.61
N LEU A 94 -16.73 1.31 0.72
CA LEU A 94 -16.16 0.43 -0.31
C LEU A 94 -16.76 -0.98 -0.18
N ARG A 95 -17.23 -1.53 -1.29
CA ARG A 95 -17.58 -2.95 -1.44
C ARG A 95 -16.43 -3.80 -1.97
N ARG A 96 -15.37 -3.16 -2.49
CA ARG A 96 -14.20 -3.84 -3.06
C ARG A 96 -12.95 -2.96 -2.96
N VAL A 97 -11.83 -3.59 -2.60
CA VAL A 97 -10.49 -3.02 -2.77
C VAL A 97 -9.66 -3.96 -3.62
N GLN A 98 -8.99 -3.43 -4.64
CA GLN A 98 -8.00 -4.17 -5.44
C GLN A 98 -6.59 -3.70 -5.15
N ALA A 99 -5.59 -4.54 -5.42
CA ALA A 99 -4.18 -4.17 -5.31
C ALA A 99 -3.38 -4.94 -6.37
N VAL A 100 -2.39 -4.28 -6.97
CA VAL A 100 -1.47 -4.89 -7.93
C VAL A 100 -0.10 -5.03 -7.29
N ILE A 101 0.36 -6.27 -7.17
CA ILE A 101 1.59 -6.61 -6.46
C ILE A 101 2.50 -7.39 -7.40
N ARG A 102 3.78 -7.06 -7.44
CA ARG A 102 4.72 -7.81 -8.27
C ARG A 102 4.90 -9.26 -7.87
N THR A 103 5.12 -10.07 -8.90
CA THR A 103 5.35 -11.51 -8.73
C THR A 103 6.68 -11.82 -8.03
N ASP A 104 7.69 -10.95 -8.16
CA ASP A 104 9.00 -11.10 -7.54
C ASP A 104 9.09 -10.54 -6.10
N PHE A 105 8.01 -9.94 -5.57
CA PHE A 105 8.02 -9.31 -4.25
C PHE A 105 7.28 -10.14 -3.17
N ALA A 106 7.92 -11.23 -2.75
CA ALA A 106 7.33 -12.20 -1.81
C ALA A 106 6.81 -11.61 -0.50
N LYS A 107 7.45 -10.57 0.05
CA LYS A 107 6.99 -9.90 1.28
C LYS A 107 5.64 -9.19 1.10
N ALA A 108 5.46 -8.51 -0.03
CA ALA A 108 4.20 -7.84 -0.35
C ALA A 108 3.08 -8.85 -0.62
N ILE A 109 3.39 -9.96 -1.29
CA ILE A 109 2.46 -11.08 -1.50
C ILE A 109 1.97 -11.64 -0.16
N LEU A 110 2.88 -11.97 0.75
CA LEU A 110 2.51 -12.49 2.07
C LEU A 110 1.64 -11.49 2.85
N LEU A 111 1.99 -10.21 2.80
CA LEU A 111 1.23 -9.16 3.46
C LEU A 111 -0.18 -9.04 2.90
N VAL A 112 -0.35 -8.94 1.57
CA VAL A 112 -1.65 -8.74 0.94
C VAL A 112 -2.59 -9.92 1.19
N GLU A 113 -2.07 -11.15 1.17
CA GLU A 113 -2.83 -12.35 1.51
C GLU A 113 -3.22 -12.37 2.99
N THR A 114 -2.32 -11.96 3.89
CA THR A 114 -2.60 -11.83 5.33
C THR A 114 -3.71 -10.82 5.58
N LEU A 115 -3.78 -9.73 4.79
CA LEU A 115 -4.84 -8.73 4.84
C LEU A 115 -6.19 -9.23 4.29
N GLY A 116 -6.26 -10.48 3.82
CA GLY A 116 -7.51 -11.12 3.38
C GLY A 116 -7.84 -10.93 1.90
N PHE A 117 -6.90 -10.40 1.11
CA PHE A 117 -7.07 -10.35 -0.34
C PHE A 117 -6.92 -11.73 -0.97
N LYS A 118 -7.55 -11.93 -2.12
CA LYS A 118 -7.47 -13.13 -2.95
C LYS A 118 -6.92 -12.78 -4.32
N ARG A 119 -6.02 -13.61 -4.83
CA ARG A 119 -5.45 -13.46 -6.17
C ARG A 119 -6.54 -13.71 -7.20
N GLU A 120 -6.75 -12.79 -8.13
CA GLU A 120 -7.72 -12.91 -9.21
C GLU A 120 -7.06 -13.15 -10.57
N GLY A 121 -5.78 -12.81 -10.73
CA GLY A 121 -5.08 -13.01 -11.99
C GLY A 121 -3.60 -12.66 -11.97
N GLU A 122 -2.97 -12.86 -13.12
CA GLU A 122 -1.60 -12.46 -13.43
C GLU A 122 -1.62 -11.47 -14.59
N LEU A 123 -0.83 -10.41 -14.47
CA LEU A 123 -0.65 -9.34 -15.43
C LEU A 123 0.77 -9.45 -15.98
N VAL A 124 0.87 -9.79 -17.26
CA VAL A 124 2.15 -10.04 -17.96
C VAL A 124 2.78 -8.70 -18.36
N GLU A 125 4.08 -8.55 -18.08
CA GLU A 125 4.87 -7.32 -18.36
C GLU A 125 4.20 -6.02 -17.86
N PHE A 126 3.45 -6.09 -16.76
CA PHE A 126 2.66 -4.96 -16.26
C PHE A 126 3.51 -3.86 -15.63
N CYS A 127 4.58 -4.22 -14.94
CA CYS A 127 5.39 -3.25 -14.22
C CYS A 127 6.24 -2.39 -15.17
N PRO A 128 6.71 -1.20 -14.73
CA PRO A 128 7.52 -0.32 -15.58
C PRO A 128 8.80 -0.95 -16.15
N ASP A 129 9.37 -1.94 -15.45
CA ASP A 129 10.53 -2.74 -15.85
C ASP A 129 10.15 -4.06 -16.56
N LYS A 130 8.87 -4.22 -16.95
CA LYS A 130 8.29 -5.41 -17.58
C LYS A 130 8.24 -6.65 -16.70
N CYS A 131 8.38 -6.54 -15.38
CA CYS A 131 8.07 -7.65 -14.49
C CYS A 131 6.56 -7.95 -14.49
N ASN A 132 6.20 -9.22 -14.29
CA ASN A 132 4.81 -9.62 -14.10
C ASN A 132 4.30 -9.13 -12.74
N ALA A 133 3.00 -8.88 -12.67
CA ALA A 133 2.30 -8.58 -11.43
C ALA A 133 1.12 -9.54 -11.22
N TYR A 134 0.71 -9.71 -9.97
CA TYR A 134 -0.54 -10.33 -9.59
C TYR A 134 -1.55 -9.24 -9.25
N ILE A 135 -2.79 -9.42 -9.72
CA ILE A 135 -3.92 -8.62 -9.26
C ILE A 135 -4.65 -9.36 -8.15
N TYR A 136 -4.86 -8.65 -7.04
CA TYR A 136 -5.52 -9.12 -5.85
C TYR A 136 -6.78 -8.32 -5.59
N ALA A 137 -7.77 -8.93 -4.95
CA ALA A 137 -8.94 -8.22 -4.47
C ALA A 137 -9.42 -8.70 -3.11
N ARG A 138 -9.97 -7.78 -2.33
CA ARG A 138 -10.73 -8.05 -1.11
C ARG A 138 -12.15 -7.54 -1.31
N ILE A 139 -13.11 -8.46 -1.31
CA ILE A 139 -14.54 -8.17 -1.29
C ILE A 139 -14.95 -7.96 0.18
N ILE A 140 -15.77 -6.94 0.45
CA ILE A 140 -16.15 -6.49 1.79
C ILE A 140 -17.51 -7.03 2.19
#